data_AF-A0A7W7K6A9-F1
#
_entry.id   AF-A0A7W7K6A9-F1
#
_cell.length_a   1.000
_cell.length_b   1.000
_cell.length_c   1.000
_cell.angle_alpha   90.00
_cell.angle_beta   90.00
_cell.angle_gamma   90.00
#
_symmetry.space_group_name_H-M   'P 1'
#
loop_
_entity.id
_entity.type
_entity.pdbx_description
1 polymer ?
#
loop_
_entity_poly.entity_id
_entity_poly.type
_entity_poly.pdbx_seq_one_letter_code
_entity_poly.pdbx_strand_id
1 'polypeptide(L)'
;MAPRETHRHWTDRGPVENPALGRGGAVRLRYSRALIEETIRVWQPYYEAPLTEADAHQIIENMTMFAGALMGLGGIVRPRGEDLSETDKSRP
;
A
#
# COMPACT_ATOMS: atom_id res chain seq x y z
N MET A 1 -3.83 26.59 -32.13
CA MET A 1 -3.69 26.77 -30.66
C MET A 1 -3.61 25.39 -30.04
N ALA A 2 -2.42 24.94 -29.65
CA ALA A 2 -2.25 23.63 -29.00
C ALA A 2 -2.53 23.76 -27.50
N PRO A 3 -3.23 22.79 -26.86
CA PRO A 3 -3.44 22.82 -25.42
C PRO A 3 -2.12 22.55 -24.70
N ARG A 4 -1.79 23.41 -23.73
CA ARG A 4 -0.62 23.29 -22.87
C ARG A 4 -0.78 22.05 -21.99
N GLU A 5 0.10 21.08 -22.16
CA GLU A 5 0.24 19.95 -21.24
C GLU A 5 0.64 20.50 -19.86
N THR A 6 -0.31 20.46 -18.93
CA THR A 6 -0.04 20.73 -17.52
C THR A 6 0.75 19.57 -16.94
N HIS A 7 2.07 19.74 -16.90
CA HIS A 7 2.99 18.88 -16.17
C HIS A 7 2.56 18.84 -14.70
N ARG A 8 1.87 17.77 -14.28
CA ARG A 8 1.59 17.51 -12.86
C ARG A 8 2.91 17.12 -12.20
N HIS A 9 3.48 18.04 -11.44
CA HIS A 9 4.67 17.79 -10.64
C HIS A 9 4.29 16.87 -9.48
N TRP A 10 5.13 15.88 -9.18
CA TRP A 10 4.82 14.84 -8.19
C TRP A 10 4.63 15.37 -6.75
N THR A 11 5.08 16.60 -6.48
CA THR A 11 4.87 17.29 -5.18
C THR A 11 3.48 17.92 -5.02
N ASP A 12 2.65 17.98 -6.08
CA ASP A 12 1.26 18.48 -5.98
C ASP A 12 0.29 17.42 -5.45
N ARG A 13 0.77 16.21 -5.14
CA ARG A 13 -0.04 15.23 -4.42
C ARG A 13 -0.08 15.67 -2.96
N GLY A 14 -1.24 16.14 -2.51
CA GLY A 14 -1.54 16.34 -1.10
C GLY A 14 -1.22 15.09 -0.28
N PRO A 15 -1.22 15.18 1.06
CA PRO A 15 -0.84 14.08 1.95
C PRO A 15 -1.52 12.79 1.50
N VAL A 16 -0.73 11.76 1.19
CA VAL A 16 -1.29 10.45 0.83
C VAL A 16 -1.86 9.87 2.10
N GLU A 17 -3.14 10.12 2.33
CA GLU A 17 -3.89 9.52 3.43
C GLU A 17 -3.91 8.01 3.20
N ASN A 18 -3.28 7.26 4.09
CA ASN A 18 -3.22 5.81 4.02
C ASN A 18 -4.40 5.21 4.83
N PRO A 19 -5.48 4.73 4.18
CA PRO A 19 -6.64 4.19 4.88
C PRO A 19 -6.32 2.91 5.69
N ALA A 20 -5.13 2.33 5.54
CA ALA A 20 -4.69 1.18 6.32
C ALA A 20 -4.25 1.51 7.76
N LEU A 21 -4.04 2.80 8.10
CA LEU A 21 -3.65 3.23 9.46
C LEU A 21 -4.66 2.86 10.56
N GLY A 22 -5.89 2.46 10.20
CA GLY A 22 -6.97 2.19 11.16
C GLY A 22 -7.15 0.73 11.60
N ARG A 23 -6.43 -0.25 11.04
CA ARG A 23 -6.72 -1.67 11.30
C ARG A 23 -5.66 -2.31 12.19
N GLY A 24 -5.73 -2.01 13.50
CA GLY A 24 -4.93 -2.65 14.55
C GLY A 24 -5.17 -4.15 14.64
N GLY A 25 -4.36 -4.94 13.93
CA GLY A 25 -4.23 -6.38 14.11
C GLY A 25 -3.19 -6.70 15.19
N ALA A 26 -3.53 -7.60 16.11
CA ALA A 26 -2.74 -7.93 17.30
C ALA A 26 -1.24 -8.13 17.02
N VAL A 27 -0.40 -7.35 17.72
CA VAL A 27 1.06 -7.34 17.64
C VAL A 27 1.62 -8.66 18.19
N ARG A 28 1.78 -9.67 17.32
CA ARG A 28 2.83 -10.67 17.53
C ARG A 28 4.15 -10.02 17.12
N LEU A 29 5.13 -10.02 18.01
CA LEU A 29 6.51 -9.55 17.77
C LEU A 29 7.15 -10.34 16.61
N ARG A 30 6.80 -9.99 15.37
CA ARG A 30 7.30 -10.63 14.15
C ARG A 30 8.65 -10.07 13.72
N TYR A 31 8.99 -8.86 14.17
CA TYR A 31 10.18 -8.13 13.76
C TYR A 31 11.04 -7.78 14.97
N SER A 32 12.35 -7.68 14.77
CA SER A 32 13.27 -7.28 15.84
C SER A 32 13.06 -5.81 16.21
N ARG A 33 13.26 -5.47 17.48
CA ARG A 33 13.15 -4.09 17.97
C ARG A 33 14.07 -3.13 17.20
N ALA A 34 15.28 -3.58 16.85
CA ALA A 34 16.22 -2.79 16.05
C ALA A 34 15.67 -2.45 14.66
N LEU A 35 14.95 -3.40 14.01
CA LEU A 35 14.33 -3.14 12.72
C LEU A 35 13.16 -2.15 12.84
N ILE A 36 12.37 -2.23 13.90
CA ILE A 36 11.29 -1.29 14.18
C ILE A 36 11.84 0.13 14.40
N GLU A 37 12.82 0.30 15.29
CA GLU A 37 13.42 1.60 15.59
C GLU A 37 14.07 2.21 14.35
N GLU A 38 14.76 1.40 13.55
CA GLU A 38 15.35 1.85 12.28
C GLU A 38 14.27 2.26 11.27
N THR A 39 13.18 1.50 11.18
CA THR A 39 12.06 1.82 10.28
C THR A 39 11.45 3.17 10.67
N ILE A 40 11.18 3.40 11.96
CA ILE A 40 10.68 4.69 12.43
C ILE A 40 11.68 5.80 12.06
N ARG A 41 12.97 5.62 12.36
CA ARG A 41 14.01 6.62 12.08
C ARG A 41 14.09 7.01 10.60
N VAL A 42 14.05 6.02 9.70
CA VAL A 42 14.16 6.24 8.25
C VAL A 42 12.90 6.88 7.69
N TRP A 43 11.72 6.49 8.18
CA TRP A 43 10.45 6.93 7.61
C TRP A 43 9.89 8.20 8.25
N GLN A 44 10.26 8.53 9.49
CA GLN A 44 9.74 9.69 10.23
C GLN A 44 9.78 11.02 9.45
N PRO A 45 10.84 11.35 8.67
CA PRO A 45 10.88 12.61 7.92
C PRO A 45 9.79 12.77 6.86
N TYR A 46 9.14 11.67 6.44
CA TYR A 46 8.07 11.67 5.44
C TYR A 46 6.66 11.75 6.05
N TYR A 47 6.55 11.78 7.38
CA TYR A 47 5.28 11.85 8.09
C TYR A 47 5.26 13.07 9.01
N GLU A 48 4.17 13.84 8.96
CA GLU A 48 3.98 14.99 9.85
C GLU A 48 3.72 14.55 11.30
N ALA A 49 3.05 13.40 11.48
CA ALA A 49 2.79 12.81 12.78
C ALA A 49 3.95 11.89 13.23
N PRO A 50 4.24 11.80 14.54
CA PRO A 50 5.21 10.84 15.05
C PRO A 50 4.75 9.41 14.76
N LEU A 51 5.62 8.61 14.14
CA LEU A 51 5.36 7.21 13.85
C LEU A 51 5.42 6.38 15.13
N THR A 52 4.43 5.51 15.29
CA THR A 52 4.38 4.53 16.36
C THR A 52 5.03 3.21 15.94
N GLU A 53 5.27 2.33 16.91
CA GLU A 53 5.70 0.96 16.64
C GLU A 53 4.69 0.21 15.74
N ALA A 54 3.38 0.43 15.93
CA ALA A 54 2.36 -0.16 15.06
C ALA A 54 2.48 0.31 13.60
N ASP A 55 2.79 1.59 13.38
CA ASP A 55 3.00 2.13 12.04
C ASP A 55 4.24 1.51 11.37
N ALA A 56 5.32 1.34 12.14
CA ALA A 56 6.53 0.68 11.65
C ALA A 56 6.28 -0.77 11.22
N HIS A 57 5.51 -1.52 12.01
CA HIS A 57 5.06 -2.86 11.63
C HIS A 57 4.31 -2.84 10.28
N GLN A 58 3.37 -1.91 10.11
CA GLN A 58 2.58 -1.80 8.88
C GLN A 58 3.44 -1.42 7.68
N ILE A 59 4.40 -0.52 7.85
CA ILE A 59 5.36 -0.12 6.81
C ILE A 59 6.16 -1.34 6.34
N ILE A 60 6.70 -2.14 7.26
CA ILE A 60 7.47 -3.36 6.94
C ILE A 60 6.59 -4.35 6.17
N GLU A 61 5.36 -4.59 6.61
CA GLU A 61 4.43 -5.50 5.92
C GLU A 61 4.12 -5.02 4.50
N ASN A 62 3.85 -3.73 4.31
CA ASN A 62 3.58 -3.16 3.00
C ASN A 62 4.79 -3.30 2.06
N MET A 63 6.00 -3.04 2.56
CA MET A 63 7.23 -3.17 1.78
C MET A 63 7.52 -4.63 1.40
N THR A 64 7.32 -5.58 2.32
CA THR A 64 7.54 -7.00 2.02
C THR A 64 6.51 -7.55 1.03
N MET A 65 5.23 -7.16 1.15
CA MET A 65 4.19 -7.49 0.18
C MET A 65 4.51 -6.90 -1.21
N PHE A 66 4.92 -5.64 -1.26
CA PHE A 66 5.31 -4.98 -2.51
C PHE A 66 6.53 -5.64 -3.16
N ALA A 67 7.57 -5.95 -2.38
CA ALA A 67 8.74 -6.67 -2.85
C ALA A 67 8.38 -8.08 -3.38
N GLY A 68 7.50 -8.79 -2.67
CA GLY A 68 6.98 -10.09 -3.12
C GLY A 68 6.20 -10.00 -4.43
N ALA A 69 5.36 -8.96 -4.58
CA ALA A 69 4.64 -8.70 -5.82
C ALA A 69 5.59 -8.41 -7.00
N LEU A 70 6.63 -7.59 -6.78
CA LEU A 70 7.64 -7.28 -7.79
C LEU A 70 8.48 -8.49 -8.19
N MET A 71 8.83 -9.36 -7.24
CA MET A 71 9.63 -10.56 -7.50
C MET A 71 8.85 -11.71 -8.13
N GLY A 72 7.60 -11.51 -8.54
CA GLY A 72 6.81 -12.54 -9.20
C GLY A 72 6.38 -13.68 -8.27
N LEU A 73 6.43 -13.49 -6.95
CA LEU A 73 5.74 -14.33 -5.96
C LEU A 73 4.22 -14.06 -5.95
N GLY A 74 3.67 -13.66 -7.10
CA GLY A 74 2.30 -13.20 -7.34
C GLY A 74 1.24 -14.31 -7.38
N GLY A 75 1.32 -15.28 -6.48
CA GLY A 75 0.31 -16.35 -6.37
C GLY A 75 -0.84 -16.06 -5.39
N ILE A 76 -0.77 -14.99 -4.57
CA ILE A 76 -1.70 -14.82 -3.42
C ILE A 76 -2.60 -13.58 -3.51
N VAL A 77 -2.50 -12.75 -4.55
CA VAL A 77 -3.43 -11.62 -4.73
C VAL A 77 -4.22 -11.79 -6.03
N ARG A 78 -5.22 -12.68 -5.99
CA ARG A 78 -6.35 -12.62 -6.91
C ARG A 78 -7.41 -11.71 -6.28
N PRO A 79 -7.72 -10.53 -6.83
CA PRO A 79 -8.93 -9.82 -6.42
C PRO A 79 -10.13 -10.69 -6.78
N ARG A 80 -10.91 -11.08 -5.76
CA ARG A 80 -12.20 -11.74 -5.95
C ARG A 80 -13.20 -10.65 -6.33
N GLY A 81 -13.46 -10.50 -7.61
CA GLY A 81 -14.51 -9.63 -8.10
C GLY A 81 -14.38 -9.40 -9.59
N GLU A 82 -15.39 -9.86 -10.30
CA GLU A 82 -15.80 -9.42 -11.65
C GLU A 82 -15.07 -10.03 -12.84
N ASP A 83 -15.77 -11.01 -13.44
CA ASP A 83 -15.95 -11.23 -14.89
C ASP A 83 -16.65 -12.61 -15.03
N LEU A 84 -17.82 -12.80 -15.64
CA LEU A 84 -18.47 -12.10 -16.74
C LEU A 84 -20.00 -12.21 -16.63
N SER A 85 -20.66 -11.16 -17.09
CA SER A 85 -22.04 -11.14 -17.56
C SER A 85 -22.36 -12.38 -18.43
N GLU A 86 -23.23 -13.26 -17.93
CA GLU A 86 -23.95 -14.22 -18.77
C GLU A 86 -25.27 -13.58 -19.21
N THR A 87 -25.16 -12.47 -19.96
CA THR A 87 -26.20 -12.03 -20.88
C THR A 87 -25.81 -12.52 -22.26
N ASP A 88 -26.10 -13.79 -22.56
CA ASP A 88 -26.53 -14.24 -23.89
C ASP A 88 -26.75 -15.76 -23.87
N LYS A 89 -28.01 -16.20 -23.74
CA LYS A 89 -28.44 -17.42 -24.42
C LYS A 89 -29.93 -17.35 -24.70
N SER A 90 -30.23 -16.63 -25.78
CA SER A 90 -31.48 -16.77 -26.51
C SER A 90 -31.62 -18.18 -27.08
N ARG A 91 -32.83 -18.74 -26.93
CA ARG A 91 -33.53 -19.73 -27.78
C ARG A 91 -32.98 -21.16 -27.91
N PRO A 92 -33.90 -22.14 -27.96
CA PRO A 92 -34.55 -22.54 -29.21
C PRO A 92 -35.90 -21.84 -29.48
#